data_AF-A0A553KP81-F1
#
_entry.id   AF-A0A553KP81-F1
#
_cell.length_a   1.000
_cell.length_b   1.000
_cell.length_c   1.000
_cell.angle_alpha   90.00
_cell.angle_beta   90.00
_cell.angle_gamma   90.00
#
_symmetry.space_group_name_H-M   'P 1'
#
loop_
_entity.id
_entity.type
_entity.pdbx_description
1 polymer ?
#
loop_
_entity_poly.entity_id
_entity_poly.type
_entity_poly.pdbx_seq_one_letter_code
_entity_poly.pdbx_strand_id
1 'polypeptide(L)'
;MSEFTFAILVKEVNKRKINSAVRKWKAPSCLFPANETWYAVVTEDGAENGSEQARQLSAELNTHSFSFVHAEDYGWHYELYENGERKGTLEFNYETCDHSNIDDANVPLLKKLAIDEVALGRLERVLGARTPQAEDLLHSVEHFKQALGFEKISWISYEYVSTMSKRQLDEIGATFIKPATKRFLADKVIVEMLDEPLRHMGYVYEERPEMSDWLYFVKRENGFDYGLIIDMTHKNTIEPRLFTPRNTGANMFYIAMRGLKRFEYANEHELRQHLEEIVRVFQQTGDPWLKKNRIEIFDANPLYVEMADPFMAEYSFQRIHMDDHILFGGKAIYQGNRMQIEFTHFPQIASIVTYLVEETEKRSLQDFLVEHRDTLPVDIRTIHFSFQNRDEFVQALERTFDFLRFYFKQKQAD
;
A
#
# COMPACT_ATOMS: atom_id res chain seq x y z
N MET A 1 18.33 3.75 40.65
CA MET A 1 18.04 4.11 39.24
C MET A 1 18.57 5.50 39.09
N SER A 2 19.36 5.78 38.06
CA SER A 2 19.95 7.10 37.88
C SER A 2 18.86 8.13 37.57
N GLU A 3 18.87 9.26 38.28
CA GLU A 3 17.83 10.28 38.26
C GLU A 3 18.06 11.25 37.09
N PHE A 4 17.63 10.83 35.90
CA PHE A 4 17.78 11.61 34.66
C PHE A 4 16.46 12.17 34.18
N THR A 5 16.53 13.38 33.62
CA THR A 5 15.45 14.02 32.87
C THR A 5 15.91 14.25 31.44
N PHE A 6 15.15 13.74 30.48
CA PHE A 6 15.33 14.00 29.05
C PHE A 6 13.98 14.41 28.46
N ALA A 7 13.76 15.72 28.31
CA ALA A 7 12.45 16.24 27.91
C ALA A 7 12.57 17.33 26.84
N ILE A 8 11.72 17.23 25.83
CA ILE A 8 11.47 18.31 24.88
C ILE A 8 10.26 19.09 25.38
N LEU A 9 10.42 20.36 25.70
CA LEU A 9 9.35 21.22 26.20
C LEU A 9 8.91 22.14 25.06
N VAL A 10 7.65 22.07 24.63
CA VAL A 10 7.14 22.83 23.47
C VAL A 10 5.99 23.76 23.86
N LYS A 11 6.04 25.02 23.41
CA LYS A 11 5.03 26.04 23.69
C LYS A 11 3.84 25.92 22.73
N GLU A 12 3.07 24.86 22.86
CA GLU A 12 1.84 24.61 22.10
C GLU A 12 0.86 23.87 23.01
N VAL A 13 -0.39 24.31 23.05
CA VAL A 13 -1.44 23.71 23.91
C VAL A 13 -2.30 22.70 23.14
N ASN A 14 -2.29 22.78 21.81
CA ASN A 14 -3.03 21.86 20.95
C ASN A 14 -2.29 20.53 20.83
N LYS A 15 -2.62 19.62 21.74
CA LYS A 15 -2.17 18.22 21.74
C LYS A 15 -2.28 17.52 20.37
N ARG A 16 -3.27 17.83 19.53
CA ARG A 16 -3.40 17.19 18.21
C ARG A 16 -2.29 17.61 17.25
N LYS A 17 -1.87 18.87 17.30
CA LYS A 17 -0.76 19.36 16.47
C LYS A 17 0.57 18.73 16.89
N ILE A 18 0.86 18.71 18.19
CA ILE A 18 2.06 18.06 18.73
C ILE A 18 2.08 16.59 18.34
N ASN A 19 0.97 15.87 18.55
CA ASN A 19 0.84 14.48 18.13
C ASN A 19 1.15 14.26 16.64
N SER A 20 0.65 15.15 15.77
CA SER A 20 0.87 15.04 14.33
C SER A 20 2.35 15.19 13.96
N ALA A 21 3.05 16.12 14.61
CA ALA A 21 4.48 16.34 14.39
C ALA A 21 5.31 15.18 14.92
N VAL A 22 5.07 14.78 16.17
CA VAL A 22 5.82 13.70 16.84
C VAL A 22 5.63 12.34 16.15
N ARG A 23 4.46 12.05 15.57
CA ARG A 23 4.23 10.79 14.82
C ARG A 23 5.15 10.59 13.62
N LYS A 24 5.76 11.66 13.10
CA LYS A 24 6.74 11.57 12.02
C LYS A 24 8.07 11.01 12.51
N TRP A 25 8.33 11.10 13.82
CA TRP A 25 9.48 10.48 14.44
C TRP A 25 9.28 8.96 14.48
N LYS A 26 10.36 8.24 14.19
CA LYS A 26 10.37 6.77 14.20
C LYS A 26 10.61 6.20 15.60
N ALA A 27 10.49 7.03 16.63
CA ALA A 27 10.72 6.67 18.02
C ALA A 27 9.38 6.67 18.78
N PRO A 28 9.12 5.68 19.64
CA PRO A 28 8.05 5.75 20.63
C PRO A 28 8.19 7.04 21.46
N SER A 29 7.06 7.69 21.74
CA SER A 29 7.07 8.94 22.48
C SER A 29 5.93 8.99 23.48
N CYS A 30 6.07 9.79 24.52
CA CYS A 30 5.01 10.13 25.45
C CYS A 30 4.91 11.65 25.56
N LEU A 31 3.67 12.15 25.62
CA LEU A 31 3.39 13.56 25.77
C LEU A 31 2.53 13.80 27.01
N PHE A 32 2.76 14.91 27.72
CA PHE A 32 1.95 15.35 28.85
C PHE A 32 2.11 16.86 29.07
N PRO A 33 1.15 17.54 29.71
CA PRO A 33 1.27 18.97 30.00
C PRO A 33 2.41 19.22 31.02
N ALA A 34 3.32 20.13 30.68
CA ALA A 34 4.30 20.66 31.64
C ALA A 34 3.66 21.75 32.50
N ASN A 35 2.90 22.65 31.86
CA ASN A 35 2.04 23.65 32.49
C ASN A 35 0.90 24.07 31.54
N GLU A 36 0.24 25.20 31.79
CA GLU A 36 -0.90 25.67 30.99
C GLU A 36 -0.55 26.05 29.54
N THR A 37 0.72 26.35 29.26
CA THR A 37 1.18 26.84 27.95
C THR A 37 2.20 25.94 27.26
N TRP A 38 2.74 24.96 27.99
CA TRP A 38 3.79 24.07 27.53
C TRP A 38 3.42 22.59 27.69
N TYR A 39 3.83 21.79 26.71
CA TYR A 39 3.80 20.33 26.77
C TYR A 39 5.22 19.78 26.84
N ALA A 40 5.39 18.71 27.61
CA ALA A 40 6.56 17.87 27.58
C ALA A 40 6.35 16.73 26.58
N VAL A 41 7.38 16.44 25.80
CA VAL A 41 7.50 15.29 24.91
C VAL A 41 8.78 14.55 25.32
N VAL A 42 8.63 13.29 25.69
CA VAL A 42 9.76 12.39 25.97
C VAL A 42 9.77 11.28 24.94
N THR A 43 10.94 10.98 24.40
CA THR A 43 11.15 10.01 23.32
C THR A 43 12.10 8.93 23.79
N GLU A 44 11.93 7.71 23.28
CA GLU A 44 12.79 6.56 23.63
C GLU A 44 14.27 6.84 23.33
N ASP A 45 14.56 7.61 22.29
CA ASP A 45 15.90 8.04 21.87
C ASP A 45 16.23 9.49 22.30
N GLY A 46 15.53 10.00 23.32
CA GLY A 46 15.61 11.41 23.73
C GLY A 46 16.97 11.84 24.26
N ALA A 47 17.75 10.91 24.83
CA ALA A 47 19.11 11.20 25.29
C ALA A 47 20.07 11.52 24.14
N GLU A 48 19.89 10.88 22.97
CA GLU A 48 20.77 11.06 21.81
C GLU A 48 20.22 12.11 20.83
N ASN A 49 18.90 12.13 20.65
CA ASN A 49 18.25 12.91 19.58
C ASN A 49 17.39 14.08 20.08
N GLY A 50 17.30 14.32 21.39
CA GLY A 50 16.38 15.30 21.98
C GLY A 50 16.56 16.74 21.45
N SER A 51 17.81 17.17 21.23
CA SER A 51 18.15 18.47 20.64
C SER A 51 17.59 18.64 19.21
N GLU A 52 17.89 17.68 18.34
CA GLU A 52 17.44 17.70 16.95
C GLU A 52 15.91 17.56 16.84
N GLN A 53 15.30 16.75 17.71
CA GLN A 53 13.85 16.60 17.81
C GLN A 53 13.18 17.91 18.29
N ALA A 54 13.74 18.62 19.28
CA ALA A 54 13.25 19.94 19.69
C ALA A 54 13.33 20.95 18.54
N ARG A 55 14.45 20.99 17.81
CA ARG A 55 14.63 21.83 16.62
C ARG A 55 13.56 21.57 15.56
N GLN A 56 13.31 20.30 15.24
CA GLN A 56 12.28 19.91 14.27
C GLN A 56 10.87 20.28 14.75
N LEU A 57 10.59 20.08 16.04
CA LEU A 57 9.27 20.34 16.61
C LEU A 57 8.95 21.84 16.61
N SER A 58 9.89 22.70 17.00
CA SER A 58 9.72 24.16 16.93
C SER A 58 9.51 24.67 15.51
N ALA A 59 10.23 24.13 14.53
CA ALA A 59 10.03 24.45 13.11
C ALA A 59 8.65 24.05 12.61
N GLU A 60 8.22 22.82 12.88
CA GLU A 60 6.95 22.31 12.36
C GLU A 60 5.73 23.02 12.97
N LEU A 61 5.81 23.37 14.25
CA LEU A 61 4.72 24.00 14.98
C LEU A 61 4.78 25.53 14.96
N ASN A 62 5.81 26.12 14.35
CA ASN A 62 6.09 27.57 14.37
C ASN A 62 6.00 28.15 15.79
N THR A 63 6.75 27.55 16.72
CA THR A 63 6.74 27.96 18.13
C THR A 63 8.13 27.81 18.79
N HIS A 64 8.17 28.00 20.10
CA HIS A 64 9.35 27.79 20.93
C HIS A 64 9.41 26.35 21.45
N SER A 65 10.62 25.80 21.52
CA SER A 65 10.86 24.54 22.22
C SER A 65 12.20 24.54 22.94
N PHE A 66 12.26 23.88 24.10
CA PHE A 66 13.51 23.52 24.75
C PHE A 66 13.81 22.04 24.50
N SER A 67 15.07 21.72 24.22
CA SER A 67 15.64 20.43 24.63
C SER A 67 16.19 20.63 26.04
N PHE A 68 15.65 19.93 27.03
CA PHE A 68 16.03 20.07 28.44
C PHE A 68 16.53 18.75 28.99
N VAL A 69 17.72 18.81 29.61
CA VAL A 69 18.35 17.67 30.25
C VAL A 69 18.76 18.05 31.66
N HIS A 70 18.46 17.18 32.61
CA HIS A 70 18.91 17.33 34.00
C HIS A 70 19.34 15.96 34.52
N ALA A 71 20.59 15.89 34.91
CA ALA A 71 21.23 14.75 35.53
C ALA A 71 21.64 15.16 36.94
N GLU A 72 20.97 14.66 37.98
CA GLU A 72 21.07 15.24 39.33
C GLU A 72 22.50 15.27 39.88
N ASP A 73 23.32 14.29 39.52
CA ASP A 73 24.70 14.20 39.97
C ASP A 73 25.70 14.96 39.08
N TYR A 74 25.33 15.32 37.84
CA TYR A 74 26.27 15.79 36.83
C TYR A 74 26.04 17.25 36.43
N GLY A 75 24.79 17.68 36.35
CA GLY A 75 24.45 18.99 35.85
C GLY A 75 23.14 19.04 35.08
N TRP A 76 22.89 20.19 34.49
CA TRP A 76 21.72 20.39 33.64
C TRP A 76 22.06 21.27 32.46
N HIS A 77 21.33 21.09 31.37
CA HIS A 77 21.48 21.93 30.21
C HIS A 77 20.16 22.13 29.47
N TYR A 78 20.08 23.20 28.70
CA TYR A 78 19.03 23.36 27.71
C TYR A 78 19.55 23.92 26.40
N GLU A 79 18.84 23.60 25.32
CA GLU A 79 18.91 24.34 24.06
C GLU A 79 17.52 24.86 23.70
N LEU A 80 17.41 26.18 23.50
CA LEU A 80 16.17 26.88 23.16
C LEU A 80 16.11 27.13 21.66
N TYR A 81 15.04 26.68 21.03
CA TYR A 81 14.73 26.88 19.62
C TYR A 81 13.48 27.73 19.45
N GLU A 82 13.47 28.55 18.40
CA GLU A 82 12.31 29.27 17.90
C GLU A 82 12.23 29.01 16.39
N ASN A 83 11.14 28.41 15.92
CA ASN A 83 10.91 28.08 14.51
C ASN A 83 12.07 27.30 13.86
N GLY A 84 12.72 26.41 14.60
CA GLY A 84 13.84 25.59 14.12
C GLY A 84 15.22 26.24 14.17
N GLU A 85 15.31 27.50 14.57
CA GLU A 85 16.58 28.19 14.80
C GLU A 85 16.94 28.15 16.28
N ARG A 86 18.19 27.79 16.61
CA ARG A 86 18.68 27.85 17.99
C ARG A 86 18.82 29.31 18.41
N LYS A 87 18.14 29.70 19.48
CA LYS A 87 18.14 31.06 20.03
C LYS A 87 18.94 31.20 21.32
N GLY A 88 19.13 30.11 22.06
CA GLY A 88 19.96 30.13 23.26
C GLY A 88 20.35 28.75 23.73
N THR A 89 21.39 28.68 24.56
CA THR A 89 21.86 27.48 25.21
C THR A 89 22.45 27.83 26.57
N LEU A 90 22.25 26.96 27.55
CA LEU A 90 22.91 27.04 28.84
C LEU A 90 23.27 25.62 29.26
N GLU A 91 24.50 25.43 29.69
CA GLU A 91 24.99 24.20 30.28
C GLU A 91 25.59 24.51 31.64
N PHE A 92 25.27 23.67 32.63
CA PHE A 92 25.80 23.75 33.98
C PHE A 92 26.37 22.39 34.37
N ASN A 93 27.60 22.38 34.89
CA ASN A 93 28.26 21.18 35.40
C ASN A 93 28.45 21.28 36.93
N TYR A 94 27.85 20.33 37.66
CA TYR A 94 27.89 20.31 39.12
C TYR A 94 29.27 19.93 39.68
N GLU A 95 30.03 19.07 38.99
CA GLU A 95 31.36 18.64 39.42
C GLU A 95 32.38 19.77 39.36
N THR A 96 32.37 20.55 38.27
CA THR A 96 33.27 21.69 38.08
C THR A 96 32.74 22.99 38.65
N CYS A 97 31.46 23.04 39.03
CA CYS A 97 30.74 24.25 39.43
C CYS A 97 30.89 25.36 38.38
N ASP A 98 30.86 24.99 37.10
CA ASP A 98 31.04 25.89 35.97
C ASP A 98 29.82 25.87 35.04
N HIS A 99 29.64 26.92 34.25
CA HIS A 99 28.56 27.04 33.30
C HIS A 99 29.01 27.66 31.98
N SER A 100 28.25 27.40 30.92
CA SER A 100 28.46 28.04 29.62
C SER A 100 28.30 29.56 29.70
N ASN A 101 28.75 30.28 28.66
CA ASN A 101 28.65 31.74 28.62
C ASN A 101 27.19 32.20 28.77
N ILE A 102 26.93 33.11 29.72
CA ILE A 102 25.58 33.64 29.99
C ILE A 102 24.99 34.38 28.79
N ASP A 103 25.82 34.97 27.93
CA ASP A 103 25.36 35.63 26.72
C ASP A 103 24.65 34.66 25.76
N ASP A 104 25.09 33.39 25.75
CA ASP A 104 24.49 32.34 24.94
C ASP A 104 23.14 31.86 25.51
N ALA A 105 22.85 32.09 26.79
CA ALA A 105 21.59 31.70 27.43
C ALA A 105 20.38 32.46 26.88
N ASN A 106 20.61 33.63 26.25
CA ASN A 106 19.57 34.52 25.72
C ASN A 106 18.50 34.87 26.78
N VAL A 107 18.96 35.42 27.90
CA VAL A 107 18.14 35.91 29.00
C VAL A 107 16.97 36.83 28.54
N PRO A 108 17.14 37.76 27.58
CA PRO A 108 16.02 38.58 27.10
C PRO A 108 14.87 37.76 26.50
N LEU A 109 15.17 36.64 25.84
CA LEU A 109 14.13 35.74 25.34
C LEU A 109 13.51 34.93 26.48
N LEU A 110 14.30 34.44 27.44
CA LEU A 110 13.78 33.76 28.63
C LEU A 110 12.79 34.65 29.40
N LYS A 111 13.07 35.96 29.55
CA LYS A 111 12.13 36.92 30.18
C LYS A 111 10.76 36.95 29.50
N LYS A 112 10.70 36.80 28.18
CA LYS A 112 9.42 36.77 27.44
C LYS A 112 8.68 35.44 27.59
N LEU A 113 9.37 34.38 27.99
CA LEU A 113 8.82 33.03 28.15
C LEU A 113 8.47 32.70 29.60
N ALA A 114 9.09 33.40 30.55
CA ALA A 114 8.92 33.18 31.99
C ALA A 114 7.51 33.52 32.46
N ILE A 115 7.05 32.71 33.42
CA ILE A 115 5.83 32.92 34.19
C ILE A 115 6.14 33.45 35.60
N ASP A 116 7.36 33.26 36.10
CA ASP A 116 7.87 33.84 37.35
C ASP A 116 9.18 34.61 37.09
N GLU A 117 9.06 35.93 36.95
CA GLU A 117 10.20 36.83 36.75
C GLU A 117 11.13 36.90 37.97
N VAL A 118 10.63 36.63 39.18
CA VAL A 118 11.45 36.65 40.40
C VAL A 118 12.37 35.43 40.42
N ALA A 119 11.87 34.26 40.04
CA ALA A 119 12.68 33.06 39.85
C ALA A 119 13.73 33.25 38.75
N LEU A 120 13.35 33.85 37.63
CA LEU A 120 14.30 34.17 36.57
C LEU A 120 15.38 35.16 37.05
N GLY A 121 15.00 36.18 37.82
CA GLY A 121 15.94 37.11 38.43
C GLY A 121 16.84 36.49 39.49
N ARG A 122 16.48 35.35 40.10
CA ARG A 122 17.39 34.54 40.91
C ARG A 122 18.41 33.83 40.00
N LEU A 123 17.94 33.15 38.95
CA LEU A 123 18.82 32.50 37.97
C LEU A 123 19.84 33.47 37.37
N GLU A 124 19.41 34.66 36.91
CA GLU A 124 20.28 35.69 36.35
C GLU A 124 21.38 36.14 37.33
N ARG A 125 21.04 36.28 38.62
CA ARG A 125 22.01 36.67 39.65
C ARG A 125 23.03 35.59 39.91
N VAL A 126 22.61 34.32 39.90
CA VAL A 126 23.51 33.17 40.06
C VAL A 126 24.46 33.08 38.87
N LEU A 127 23.95 33.13 37.64
CA LEU A 127 24.74 33.03 36.42
C LEU A 127 25.65 34.26 36.18
N GLY A 128 25.25 35.43 36.69
CA GLY A 128 26.01 36.68 36.55
C GLY A 128 27.00 36.96 37.69
N ALA A 129 27.05 36.11 38.72
CA ALA A 129 27.95 36.31 39.85
C ALA A 129 29.40 36.05 39.45
N ARG A 130 30.32 36.93 39.84
CA ARG A 130 31.77 36.72 39.59
C ARG A 130 32.36 35.53 40.37
N THR A 131 31.75 35.19 41.50
CA THR A 131 32.11 34.09 42.40
C THR A 131 30.81 33.52 42.98
N PRO A 132 30.05 32.74 42.19
CA PRO A 132 28.81 32.14 42.67
C PRO A 132 29.10 31.15 43.80
N GLN A 133 28.22 31.07 44.80
CA GLN A 133 28.32 30.04 45.83
C GLN A 133 27.90 28.69 45.22
N ALA A 134 28.58 27.61 45.58
CA ALA A 134 28.29 26.27 45.05
C ALA A 134 26.82 25.86 45.29
N GLU A 135 26.25 26.19 46.45
CA GLU A 135 24.84 25.92 46.74
C GLU A 135 23.87 26.66 45.79
N ASP A 136 24.15 27.93 45.50
CA ASP A 136 23.32 28.73 44.57
C ASP A 136 23.35 28.14 43.16
N LEU A 137 24.51 27.63 42.74
CA LEU A 137 24.71 26.97 41.45
C LEU A 137 23.96 25.64 41.36
N LEU A 138 24.00 24.83 42.41
CA LEU A 138 23.25 23.56 42.49
C LEU A 138 21.74 23.82 42.40
N HIS A 139 21.25 24.91 43.00
CA HIS A 139 19.84 25.30 42.94
C HIS A 139 19.42 26.05 41.66
N SER A 140 20.35 26.31 40.73
CA SER A 140 20.06 27.06 39.49
C SER A 140 19.00 26.38 38.62
N VAL A 141 19.00 25.04 38.54
CA VAL A 141 18.00 24.27 37.78
C VAL A 141 16.58 24.50 38.32
N GLU A 142 16.43 24.62 39.64
CA GLU A 142 15.14 24.86 40.27
C GLU A 142 14.66 26.30 40.03
N HIS A 143 15.57 27.27 39.99
CA HIS A 143 15.22 28.63 39.57
C HIS A 143 14.76 28.68 38.10
N PHE A 144 15.40 27.93 37.21
CA PHE A 144 14.97 27.80 35.82
C PHE A 144 13.58 27.15 35.70
N LYS A 145 13.37 26.02 36.38
CA LYS A 145 12.07 25.32 36.39
C LYS A 145 10.97 26.21 36.93
N GLN A 146 11.18 26.90 38.05
CA GLN A 146 10.20 27.85 38.61
C GLN A 146 9.92 29.00 37.64
N ALA A 147 10.96 29.58 37.03
CA ALA A 147 10.81 30.69 36.09
C ALA A 147 9.88 30.35 34.92
N LEU A 148 9.95 29.13 34.40
CA LEU A 148 9.17 28.68 33.24
C LEU A 148 7.96 27.82 33.59
N GLY A 149 7.75 27.47 34.86
CA GLY A 149 6.67 26.58 35.32
C GLY A 149 6.89 25.12 34.93
N PHE A 150 8.11 24.61 35.06
CA PHE A 150 8.52 23.24 34.73
C PHE A 150 8.89 22.42 35.97
N GLU A 151 8.39 22.77 37.15
CA GLU A 151 8.73 22.10 38.42
C GLU A 151 8.36 20.62 38.42
N LYS A 152 7.30 20.26 37.67
CA LYS A 152 6.88 18.87 37.47
C LYS A 152 7.83 18.07 36.56
N ILE A 153 8.72 18.73 35.83
CA ILE A 153 9.66 18.11 34.89
C ILE A 153 10.94 17.73 35.64
N SER A 154 10.82 16.73 36.51
CA SER A 154 11.90 16.18 37.31
C SER A 154 11.81 14.66 37.30
N TRP A 155 12.94 14.00 37.07
CA TRP A 155 13.06 12.54 36.94
C TRP A 155 12.17 11.97 35.84
N ILE A 156 12.12 12.65 34.69
CA ILE A 156 11.31 12.22 33.56
C ILE A 156 12.20 11.80 32.39
N SER A 157 12.26 10.51 32.13
CA SER A 157 12.71 9.92 30.86
C SER A 157 11.59 9.07 30.25
N TYR A 158 11.75 8.68 28.98
CA TYR A 158 10.79 7.76 28.36
C TYR A 158 10.76 6.42 29.10
N GLU A 159 11.93 5.87 29.49
CA GLU A 159 12.01 4.62 30.25
C GLU A 159 11.23 4.75 31.55
N TYR A 160 11.44 5.83 32.32
CA TYR A 160 10.75 6.02 33.59
C TYR A 160 9.23 6.12 33.40
N VAL A 161 8.76 6.99 32.50
CA VAL A 161 7.33 7.17 32.24
C VAL A 161 6.69 5.89 31.70
N SER A 162 7.41 5.09 30.91
CA SER A 162 6.92 3.81 30.39
C SER A 162 6.67 2.75 31.48
N THR A 163 7.33 2.88 32.64
CA THR A 163 7.13 1.97 33.79
C THR A 163 6.05 2.42 34.78
N MET A 164 5.50 3.63 34.61
CA MET A 164 4.48 4.15 35.51
C MET A 164 3.18 3.35 35.44
N SER A 165 2.52 3.20 36.58
CA SER A 165 1.17 2.64 36.64
C SER A 165 0.17 3.54 35.91
N LYS A 166 -0.94 2.95 35.45
CA LYS A 166 -2.03 3.71 34.80
C LYS A 166 -2.50 4.90 35.62
N ARG A 167 -2.61 4.74 36.95
CA ARG A 167 -3.01 5.82 37.86
C ARG A 167 -2.02 7.00 37.81
N GLN A 168 -0.71 6.71 37.86
CA GLN A 168 0.33 7.75 37.77
C GLN A 168 0.31 8.45 36.40
N LEU A 169 0.11 7.69 35.32
CA LEU A 169 -0.02 8.24 33.96
C LEU A 169 -1.25 9.15 33.82
N ASP A 170 -2.38 8.75 34.40
CA ASP A 170 -3.61 9.54 34.40
C ASP A 170 -3.44 10.82 35.24
N GLU A 171 -2.72 10.75 36.38
CA GLU A 171 -2.42 11.90 37.25
C GLU A 171 -1.57 12.98 36.55
N ILE A 172 -0.62 12.58 35.70
CA ILE A 172 0.18 13.53 34.89
C ILE A 172 -0.43 13.86 33.53
N GLY A 173 -1.53 13.21 33.14
CA GLY A 173 -2.18 13.41 31.84
C GLY A 173 -1.38 12.87 30.64
N ALA A 174 -0.60 11.81 30.85
CA ALA A 174 0.28 11.22 29.84
C ALA A 174 -0.47 10.57 28.67
N THR A 175 0.12 10.61 27.48
CA THR A 175 -0.37 9.91 26.30
C THR A 175 0.77 9.43 25.44
N PHE A 176 0.80 8.11 25.23
CA PHE A 176 1.77 7.46 24.37
C PHE A 176 1.41 7.63 22.90
N ILE A 177 2.43 7.98 22.11
CA ILE A 177 2.40 8.07 20.66
C ILE A 177 3.16 6.88 20.11
N LYS A 178 2.48 6.08 19.30
CA LYS A 178 3.13 5.02 18.52
C LYS A 178 3.79 5.64 17.27
N PRO A 179 5.00 5.19 16.89
CA PRO A 179 5.62 5.61 15.64
C PRO A 179 4.67 5.37 14.45
N ALA A 180 4.73 6.21 13.43
CA ALA A 180 4.08 5.89 12.17
C ALA A 180 4.72 4.60 11.60
N THR A 181 3.97 3.49 11.59
CA THR A 181 4.41 2.25 10.94
C THR A 181 4.72 2.55 9.48
N LYS A 182 5.96 2.29 9.08
CA LYS A 182 6.42 2.40 7.68
C LYS A 182 5.41 1.64 6.83
N ARG A 183 4.71 2.34 5.94
CA ARG A 183 3.77 1.70 4.99
C ARG A 183 4.64 0.83 4.09
N PHE A 184 4.62 -0.48 4.30
CA PHE A 184 5.30 -1.40 3.39
C PHE A 184 4.57 -1.39 2.05
N LEU A 185 5.32 -1.55 0.97
CA LEU A 185 4.81 -1.60 -0.38
C LEU A 185 4.39 -3.05 -0.64
N ALA A 186 3.09 -3.33 -0.52
CA ALA A 186 2.56 -4.69 -0.59
C ALA A 186 2.89 -5.37 -1.91
N ASP A 187 2.82 -4.63 -3.02
CA ASP A 187 3.25 -5.05 -4.35
C ASP A 187 4.71 -5.55 -4.36
N LYS A 188 5.63 -4.79 -3.75
CA LYS A 188 7.04 -5.21 -3.67
C LYS A 188 7.21 -6.50 -2.86
N VAL A 189 6.51 -6.62 -1.74
CA VAL A 189 6.57 -7.83 -0.90
C VAL A 189 5.99 -9.04 -1.64
N ILE A 190 4.90 -8.85 -2.39
CA ILE A 190 4.28 -9.92 -3.19
C ILE A 190 5.23 -10.38 -4.29
N VAL A 191 5.82 -9.44 -5.05
CA VAL A 191 6.79 -9.80 -6.11
C VAL A 191 8.00 -10.49 -5.51
N GLU A 192 8.59 -9.97 -4.43
CA GLU A 192 9.73 -10.59 -3.73
C GLU A 192 9.43 -12.04 -3.30
N MET A 193 8.26 -12.29 -2.71
CA MET A 193 7.89 -13.61 -2.19
C MET A 193 7.50 -14.62 -3.27
N LEU A 194 6.93 -14.16 -4.39
CA LEU A 194 6.37 -15.04 -5.43
C LEU A 194 7.29 -15.22 -6.64
N ASP A 195 8.12 -14.23 -6.98
CA ASP A 195 8.92 -14.27 -8.21
C ASP A 195 9.89 -15.45 -8.24
N GLU A 196 10.70 -15.66 -7.19
CA GLU A 196 11.64 -16.76 -7.17
C GLU A 196 10.96 -18.15 -7.17
N PRO A 197 9.98 -18.45 -6.29
CA PRO A 197 9.31 -19.76 -6.31
C PRO A 197 8.61 -20.07 -7.63
N LEU A 198 7.96 -19.08 -8.24
CA LEU A 198 7.20 -19.27 -9.48
C LEU A 198 8.12 -19.33 -10.72
N ARG A 199 9.26 -18.62 -10.70
CA ARG A 199 10.28 -18.69 -11.75
C ARG A 199 10.88 -20.07 -11.91
N HIS A 200 11.10 -20.78 -10.81
CA HIS A 200 11.54 -22.18 -10.86
C HIS A 200 10.54 -23.11 -11.58
N MET A 201 9.28 -22.71 -11.68
CA MET A 201 8.22 -23.43 -12.40
C MET A 201 8.00 -22.89 -13.84
N GLY A 202 8.74 -21.86 -14.24
CA GLY A 202 8.67 -21.24 -15.56
C GLY A 202 7.70 -20.06 -15.68
N TYR A 203 7.24 -19.48 -14.57
CA TYR A 203 6.42 -18.27 -14.56
C TYR A 203 7.29 -17.04 -14.29
N VAL A 204 7.05 -15.93 -14.99
CA VAL A 204 7.81 -14.70 -14.86
C VAL A 204 6.87 -13.56 -14.46
N TYR A 205 7.30 -12.72 -13.53
CA TYR A 205 6.57 -11.51 -13.18
C TYR A 205 6.55 -10.53 -14.36
N GLU A 206 5.37 -9.99 -14.68
CA GLU A 206 5.17 -9.01 -15.75
C GLU A 206 4.32 -7.83 -15.29
N GLU A 207 4.85 -6.63 -15.51
CA GLU A 207 4.09 -5.39 -15.32
C GLU A 207 3.13 -5.18 -16.50
N ARG A 208 1.84 -5.02 -16.19
CA ARG A 208 0.80 -4.69 -17.17
C ARG A 208 0.17 -3.35 -16.78
N PRO A 209 0.63 -2.21 -17.35
CA PRO A 209 0.23 -0.87 -16.90
C PRO A 209 -1.27 -0.60 -17.01
N GLU A 210 -1.97 -1.33 -17.87
CA GLU A 210 -3.40 -1.22 -18.12
C GLU A 210 -4.26 -1.66 -16.92
N MET A 211 -3.70 -2.45 -15.99
CA MET A 211 -4.39 -2.93 -14.78
C MET A 211 -3.47 -2.86 -13.56
N SER A 212 -3.27 -1.65 -13.02
CA SER A 212 -2.34 -1.35 -11.93
C SER A 212 -2.58 -2.11 -10.63
N ASP A 213 -3.79 -2.65 -10.42
CA ASP A 213 -4.16 -3.34 -9.19
C ASP A 213 -3.89 -4.85 -9.25
N TRP A 214 -3.41 -5.37 -10.39
CA TRP A 214 -3.16 -6.80 -10.59
C TRP A 214 -1.67 -7.06 -10.86
N LEU A 215 -1.11 -8.05 -10.16
CA LEU A 215 0.25 -8.53 -10.38
C LEU A 215 0.21 -9.85 -11.14
N TYR A 216 0.92 -9.93 -12.26
CA TYR A 216 0.87 -11.08 -13.16
C TYR A 216 2.16 -11.91 -13.08
N PHE A 217 2.00 -13.21 -12.88
CA PHE A 217 3.07 -14.20 -12.98
C PHE A 217 2.73 -15.15 -14.13
N VAL A 218 3.41 -14.95 -15.26
CA VAL A 218 3.01 -15.43 -16.58
C VAL A 218 3.95 -16.51 -17.06
N LYS A 219 3.38 -17.59 -17.59
CA LYS A 219 4.10 -18.63 -18.33
C LYS A 219 3.53 -18.70 -19.74
N ARG A 220 4.41 -18.52 -20.72
CA ARG A 220 4.05 -18.58 -22.15
C ARG A 220 4.26 -19.97 -22.68
N GLU A 221 3.21 -20.57 -23.21
CA GLU A 221 3.26 -21.86 -23.86
C GLU A 221 2.44 -21.80 -25.14
N ASN A 222 3.07 -22.15 -26.26
CA ASN A 222 2.39 -22.27 -27.56
C ASN A 222 1.64 -21.00 -28.00
N GLY A 223 2.20 -19.81 -27.73
CA GLY A 223 1.58 -18.53 -28.08
C GLY A 223 0.46 -18.08 -27.14
N PHE A 224 0.27 -18.77 -26.01
CA PHE A 224 -0.72 -18.47 -25.00
C PHE A 224 -0.10 -18.21 -23.62
N ASP A 225 -0.70 -17.29 -22.88
CA ASP A 225 -0.33 -16.90 -21.54
C ASP A 225 -1.20 -17.65 -20.52
N TYR A 226 -0.53 -18.27 -19.55
CA TYR A 226 -1.15 -18.94 -18.42
C TYR A 226 -0.49 -18.44 -17.15
N GLY A 227 -1.21 -18.42 -16.04
CA GLY A 227 -0.53 -18.00 -14.81
C GLY A 227 -1.40 -17.70 -13.62
N LEU A 228 -0.76 -16.97 -12.70
CA LEU A 228 -1.32 -16.47 -11.47
C LEU A 228 -1.43 -14.94 -11.56
N ILE A 229 -2.59 -14.43 -11.16
CA ILE A 229 -2.85 -13.04 -10.86
C ILE A 229 -2.98 -12.91 -9.35
N ILE A 230 -2.32 -11.90 -8.78
CA ILE A 230 -2.65 -11.42 -7.43
C ILE A 230 -3.48 -10.16 -7.61
N ASP A 231 -4.78 -10.27 -7.36
CA ASP A 231 -5.74 -9.17 -7.41
C ASP A 231 -5.69 -8.40 -6.09
N MET A 232 -5.33 -7.11 -6.18
CA MET A 232 -5.20 -6.18 -5.06
C MET A 232 -6.21 -5.03 -5.16
N THR A 233 -7.29 -5.16 -5.94
CA THR A 233 -8.30 -4.10 -6.14
C THR A 233 -8.90 -3.60 -4.83
N HIS A 234 -8.92 -4.44 -3.79
CA HIS A 234 -9.38 -4.04 -2.45
C HIS A 234 -8.21 -3.75 -1.51
N LYS A 235 -8.27 -2.59 -0.84
CA LYS A 235 -7.25 -2.16 0.12
C LYS A 235 -6.98 -3.25 1.16
N ASN A 236 -5.70 -3.53 1.41
CA ASN A 236 -5.23 -4.50 2.41
C ASN A 236 -5.80 -5.91 2.20
N THR A 237 -6.16 -6.24 0.97
CA THR A 237 -6.67 -7.56 0.59
C THR A 237 -5.93 -8.06 -0.62
N ILE A 238 -5.61 -9.35 -0.66
CA ILE A 238 -5.17 -10.03 -1.87
C ILE A 238 -6.10 -11.19 -2.23
N GLU A 239 -6.34 -11.38 -3.52
CA GLU A 239 -7.07 -12.51 -4.05
C GLU A 239 -6.24 -13.21 -5.15
N PRO A 240 -5.78 -14.44 -4.93
CA PRO A 240 -5.02 -15.20 -5.93
C PRO A 240 -5.97 -15.86 -6.94
N ARG A 241 -5.75 -15.57 -8.23
CA ARG A 241 -6.58 -16.03 -9.33
C ARG A 241 -5.73 -16.67 -10.42
N LEU A 242 -6.16 -17.81 -10.94
CA LEU A 242 -5.54 -18.44 -12.10
C LEU A 242 -6.14 -17.86 -13.37
N PHE A 243 -5.33 -17.70 -14.40
CA PHE A 243 -5.82 -17.30 -15.71
C PHE A 243 -5.32 -18.23 -16.81
N THR A 244 -6.15 -18.34 -17.84
CA THR A 244 -5.92 -19.11 -19.07
C THR A 244 -6.49 -18.30 -20.24
N PRO A 245 -6.17 -18.66 -21.49
CA PRO A 245 -6.78 -18.04 -22.68
C PRO A 245 -8.31 -18.11 -22.76
N ARG A 246 -8.96 -18.93 -21.92
CA ARG A 246 -10.43 -19.06 -21.84
C ARG A 246 -11.06 -18.34 -20.65
N ASN A 247 -10.28 -18.03 -19.63
CA ASN A 247 -10.79 -17.54 -18.35
C ASN A 247 -9.81 -16.56 -17.73
N THR A 248 -10.27 -15.32 -17.57
CA THR A 248 -9.55 -14.24 -16.90
C THR A 248 -9.91 -14.24 -15.42
N GLY A 249 -9.14 -14.98 -14.62
CA GLY A 249 -9.13 -14.84 -13.16
C GLY A 249 -10.09 -15.77 -12.41
N ALA A 250 -9.96 -17.08 -12.62
CA ALA A 250 -10.61 -18.10 -11.79
C ALA A 250 -9.98 -18.14 -10.38
N ASN A 251 -10.79 -17.99 -9.32
CA ASN A 251 -10.28 -18.02 -7.95
C ASN A 251 -9.56 -19.36 -7.65
N MET A 252 -8.27 -19.29 -7.29
CA MET A 252 -7.42 -20.46 -7.11
C MET A 252 -7.91 -21.35 -5.96
N PHE A 253 -8.42 -20.74 -4.89
CA PHE A 253 -8.88 -21.44 -3.68
C PHE A 253 -10.24 -22.11 -3.89
N TYR A 254 -11.08 -21.56 -4.76
CA TYR A 254 -12.30 -22.24 -5.20
C TYR A 254 -11.97 -23.51 -5.99
N ILE A 255 -10.95 -23.47 -6.84
CA ILE A 255 -10.48 -24.65 -7.58
C ILE A 255 -9.90 -25.69 -6.61
N ALA A 256 -9.07 -25.27 -5.65
CA ALA A 256 -8.39 -26.18 -4.74
C ALA A 256 -9.27 -26.77 -3.64
N MET A 257 -10.17 -25.97 -3.06
CA MET A 257 -10.88 -26.31 -1.83
C MET A 257 -12.39 -26.06 -1.90
N ARG A 258 -12.93 -25.69 -3.07
CA ARG A 258 -14.36 -25.36 -3.26
C ARG A 258 -14.87 -24.22 -2.35
N GLY A 259 -13.97 -23.36 -1.89
CA GLY A 259 -14.28 -22.17 -1.11
C GLY A 259 -13.61 -20.92 -1.70
N LEU A 260 -14.37 -19.83 -1.83
CA LEU A 260 -13.79 -18.54 -2.19
C LEU A 260 -12.95 -18.03 -1.02
N LYS A 261 -11.69 -17.73 -1.28
CA LYS A 261 -10.79 -17.16 -0.27
C LYS A 261 -10.23 -15.83 -0.76
N ARG A 262 -10.34 -14.83 0.12
CA ARG A 262 -9.66 -13.53 0.05
C ARG A 262 -8.85 -13.38 1.34
N PHE A 263 -7.68 -12.78 1.22
CA PHE A 263 -6.74 -12.66 2.33
C PHE A 263 -6.65 -11.21 2.75
N GLU A 264 -7.15 -10.89 3.93
CA GLU A 264 -6.94 -9.60 4.57
C GLU A 264 -5.61 -9.62 5.34
N TYR A 265 -4.89 -8.50 5.30
CA TYR A 265 -3.61 -8.36 6.02
C TYR A 265 -3.48 -6.97 6.65
N ALA A 266 -3.10 -6.91 7.92
CA ALA A 266 -2.90 -5.68 8.67
C ALA A 266 -1.44 -5.17 8.59
N ASN A 267 -0.49 -6.07 8.36
CA ASN A 267 0.95 -5.81 8.39
C ASN A 267 1.71 -6.71 7.39
N GLU A 268 3.01 -6.45 7.22
CA GLU A 268 3.87 -7.22 6.30
C GLU A 268 3.99 -8.70 6.70
N HIS A 269 4.02 -8.99 8.00
CA HIS A 269 4.17 -10.36 8.49
C HIS A 269 2.97 -11.22 8.11
N GLU A 270 1.75 -10.72 8.32
CA GLU A 270 0.52 -11.39 7.89
C GLU A 270 0.47 -11.58 6.37
N LEU A 271 0.88 -10.56 5.59
CA LEU A 271 0.96 -10.69 4.14
C LEU A 271 1.91 -11.82 3.72
N ARG A 272 3.11 -11.89 4.31
CA ARG A 272 4.09 -12.95 3.99
C ARG A 272 3.56 -14.35 4.31
N GLN A 273 2.87 -14.54 5.43
CA GLN A 273 2.23 -15.82 5.78
C GLN A 273 1.18 -16.24 4.73
N HIS A 274 0.35 -15.30 4.27
CA HIS A 274 -0.64 -15.59 3.23
C HIS A 274 0.03 -15.94 1.90
N LEU A 275 1.14 -15.28 1.55
CA LEU A 275 1.89 -15.54 0.33
C LEU A 275 2.55 -16.93 0.34
N GLU A 276 3.07 -17.39 1.48
CA GLU A 276 3.56 -18.77 1.63
C GLU A 276 2.44 -19.80 1.38
N GLU A 277 1.24 -19.55 1.89
CA GLU A 277 0.08 -20.40 1.61
C GLU A 277 -0.26 -20.40 0.11
N ILE A 278 -0.26 -19.23 -0.53
CA ILE A 278 -0.53 -19.06 -1.96
C ILE A 278 0.48 -19.85 -2.79
N VAL A 279 1.78 -19.75 -2.52
CA VAL A 279 2.82 -20.53 -3.22
C VAL A 279 2.55 -22.02 -3.11
N ARG A 280 2.29 -22.51 -1.91
CA ARG A 280 2.04 -23.94 -1.67
C ARG A 280 0.80 -24.44 -2.43
N VAL A 281 -0.31 -23.69 -2.39
CA VAL A 281 -1.54 -24.07 -3.10
C VAL A 281 -1.34 -23.98 -4.61
N PHE A 282 -0.61 -22.98 -5.09
CA PHE A 282 -0.28 -22.85 -6.51
C PHE A 282 0.54 -24.05 -7.00
N GLN A 283 1.56 -24.47 -6.26
CA GLN A 283 2.37 -25.64 -6.59
C GLN A 283 1.56 -26.95 -6.61
N GLN A 284 0.69 -27.13 -5.62
CA GLN A 284 -0.05 -28.38 -5.45
C GLN A 284 -1.26 -28.49 -6.38
N THR A 285 -1.92 -27.37 -6.68
CA THR A 285 -3.18 -27.36 -7.42
C THR A 285 -3.20 -26.38 -8.59
N GLY A 286 -2.64 -25.18 -8.42
CA GLY A 286 -2.65 -24.13 -9.45
C GLY A 286 -1.98 -24.56 -10.75
N ASP A 287 -0.68 -24.87 -10.72
CA ASP A 287 0.08 -25.31 -11.90
C ASP A 287 -0.47 -26.62 -12.51
N PRO A 288 -0.81 -27.67 -11.74
CA PRO A 288 -1.49 -28.84 -12.28
C PRO A 288 -2.81 -28.53 -12.98
N TRP A 289 -3.62 -27.61 -12.43
CA TRP A 289 -4.86 -27.17 -13.05
C TRP A 289 -4.57 -26.41 -14.36
N LEU A 290 -3.59 -25.50 -14.38
CA LEU A 290 -3.18 -24.79 -15.60
C LEU A 290 -2.71 -25.78 -16.68
N LYS A 291 -1.91 -26.78 -16.32
CA LYS A 291 -1.47 -27.86 -17.23
C LYS A 291 -2.65 -28.63 -17.82
N LYS A 292 -3.65 -28.95 -17.00
CA LYS A 292 -4.86 -29.64 -17.46
C LYS A 292 -5.74 -28.77 -18.38
N ASN A 293 -5.67 -27.45 -18.25
CA ASN A 293 -6.45 -26.48 -19.05
C ASN A 293 -5.63 -25.85 -20.19
N ARG A 294 -4.51 -26.48 -20.58
CA ARG A 294 -3.72 -26.06 -21.74
C ARG A 294 -4.54 -26.21 -23.01
N ILE A 295 -4.41 -25.23 -23.90
CA ILE A 295 -4.97 -25.26 -25.24
C ILE A 295 -4.17 -26.24 -26.10
N GLU A 296 -4.87 -27.20 -26.69
CA GLU A 296 -4.32 -28.07 -27.73
C GLU A 296 -4.09 -27.25 -29.00
N ILE A 297 -2.90 -27.38 -29.59
CA ILE A 297 -2.62 -26.76 -30.87
C ILE A 297 -3.15 -27.65 -31.98
N PHE A 298 -4.02 -27.11 -32.82
CA PHE A 298 -4.46 -27.75 -34.05
C PHE A 298 -4.75 -26.68 -35.10
N ASP A 299 -4.67 -27.05 -36.38
CA ASP A 299 -5.09 -26.20 -37.48
C ASP A 299 -6.62 -26.22 -37.60
N ALA A 300 -7.25 -25.05 -37.46
CA ALA A 300 -8.69 -24.92 -37.59
C ALA A 300 -9.17 -24.92 -39.05
N ASN A 301 -8.28 -24.73 -40.04
CA ASN A 301 -8.65 -24.63 -41.44
C ASN A 301 -9.47 -25.83 -41.94
N PRO A 302 -9.10 -27.10 -41.67
CA PRO A 302 -9.91 -28.25 -42.07
C PRO A 302 -11.34 -28.21 -41.51
N LEU A 303 -11.53 -27.73 -40.27
CA LEU A 303 -12.86 -27.63 -39.66
C LEU A 303 -13.69 -26.51 -40.29
N TYR A 304 -13.07 -25.38 -40.65
CA TYR A 304 -13.77 -24.36 -41.43
C TYR A 304 -14.22 -24.89 -42.79
N VAL A 305 -13.37 -25.64 -43.50
CA VAL A 305 -13.72 -26.26 -44.78
C VAL A 305 -14.83 -27.31 -44.61
N GLU A 306 -14.74 -28.15 -43.60
CA GLU A 306 -15.69 -29.25 -43.37
C GLU A 306 -17.06 -28.77 -42.87
N MET A 307 -17.08 -27.74 -42.02
CA MET A 307 -18.28 -27.34 -41.30
C MET A 307 -18.80 -25.95 -41.68
N ALA A 308 -17.93 -24.96 -41.78
CA ALA A 308 -18.36 -23.59 -42.07
C ALA A 308 -18.66 -23.38 -43.55
N ASP A 309 -17.87 -23.93 -44.49
CA ASP A 309 -18.15 -23.78 -45.92
C ASP A 309 -19.56 -24.28 -46.30
N PRO A 310 -20.00 -25.50 -45.91
CA PRO A 310 -21.34 -25.97 -46.22
C PRO A 310 -22.43 -25.13 -45.54
N PHE A 311 -22.27 -24.83 -44.25
CA PHE A 311 -23.22 -24.01 -43.50
C PHE A 311 -23.41 -22.62 -44.14
N MET A 312 -22.32 -21.96 -44.51
CA MET A 312 -22.36 -20.63 -45.11
C MET A 312 -22.96 -20.65 -46.52
N ALA A 313 -22.70 -21.72 -47.29
CA ALA A 313 -23.28 -21.90 -48.63
C ALA A 313 -24.81 -22.03 -48.59
N GLU A 314 -25.39 -22.65 -47.56
CA GLU A 314 -26.86 -22.73 -47.37
C GLU A 314 -27.51 -21.33 -47.30
N TYR A 315 -26.76 -20.32 -46.82
CA TYR A 315 -27.20 -18.93 -46.72
C TYR A 315 -26.65 -18.04 -47.84
N SER A 316 -26.16 -18.64 -48.94
CA SER A 316 -25.59 -17.92 -50.10
C SER A 316 -24.35 -17.07 -49.79
N PHE A 317 -23.55 -17.48 -48.79
CA PHE A 317 -22.23 -16.90 -48.53
C PHE A 317 -21.14 -17.76 -49.17
N GLN A 318 -20.07 -17.12 -49.65
CA GLN A 318 -18.89 -17.77 -50.21
C GLN A 318 -17.63 -17.33 -49.45
N ARG A 319 -16.73 -18.26 -49.15
CA ARG A 319 -15.44 -17.92 -48.53
C ARG A 319 -14.59 -17.12 -49.53
N ILE A 320 -14.23 -15.90 -49.17
CA ILE A 320 -13.38 -15.02 -49.98
C ILE A 320 -11.95 -14.92 -49.44
N HIS A 321 -11.75 -15.28 -48.17
CA HIS A 321 -10.44 -15.25 -47.52
C HIS A 321 -10.36 -16.29 -46.42
N MET A 322 -9.18 -16.90 -46.27
CA MET A 322 -8.80 -17.69 -45.11
C MET A 322 -7.29 -17.58 -44.96
N ASP A 323 -6.82 -17.25 -43.76
CA ASP A 323 -5.39 -17.26 -43.50
C ASP A 323 -4.81 -18.69 -43.58
N ASP A 324 -3.57 -18.79 -44.02
CA ASP A 324 -2.83 -20.06 -44.03
C ASP A 324 -2.56 -20.51 -42.58
N HIS A 325 -3.13 -21.65 -42.20
CA HIS A 325 -3.03 -22.26 -40.86
C HIS A 325 -3.52 -21.36 -39.71
N ILE A 326 -4.82 -21.40 -39.43
CA ILE A 326 -5.41 -20.76 -38.24
C ILE A 326 -5.09 -21.61 -37.00
N LEU A 327 -4.00 -21.27 -36.31
CA LEU A 327 -3.50 -21.98 -35.11
C LEU A 327 -3.76 -21.21 -33.80
N PHE A 328 -3.19 -20.01 -33.70
CA PHE A 328 -3.23 -19.13 -32.51
C PHE A 328 -3.63 -17.69 -32.89
N GLY A 329 -4.15 -17.52 -34.10
CA GLY A 329 -4.50 -16.25 -34.70
C GLY A 329 -4.87 -16.43 -36.16
N GLY A 330 -5.56 -15.45 -36.72
CA GLY A 330 -5.97 -15.45 -38.12
C GLY A 330 -7.49 -15.44 -38.28
N LYS A 331 -7.96 -15.47 -39.52
CA LYS A 331 -9.38 -15.33 -39.82
C LYS A 331 -9.82 -16.07 -41.08
N ALA A 332 -11.11 -16.40 -41.10
CA ALA A 332 -11.84 -16.84 -42.28
C ALA A 332 -12.99 -15.85 -42.56
N ILE A 333 -13.10 -15.39 -43.80
CA ILE A 333 -14.10 -14.38 -44.22
C ILE A 333 -15.00 -14.96 -45.30
N TYR A 334 -16.30 -14.81 -45.09
CA TYR A 334 -17.36 -15.25 -45.98
C TYR A 334 -18.17 -14.05 -46.45
N GLN A 335 -18.36 -13.92 -47.76
CA GLN A 335 -19.09 -12.84 -48.41
C GLN A 335 -20.45 -13.33 -48.89
N GLY A 336 -21.51 -12.65 -48.45
CA GLY A 336 -22.86 -12.73 -49.02
C GLY A 336 -23.14 -11.51 -49.90
N ASN A 337 -24.41 -11.22 -50.21
CA ASN A 337 -24.74 -10.11 -51.13
C ASN A 337 -24.39 -8.72 -50.56
N ARG A 338 -24.81 -8.42 -49.31
CA ARG A 338 -24.59 -7.12 -48.64
C ARG A 338 -23.85 -7.22 -47.31
N MET A 339 -23.36 -8.40 -46.98
CA MET A 339 -22.83 -8.72 -45.66
C MET A 339 -21.60 -9.62 -45.76
N GLN A 340 -20.66 -9.47 -44.83
CA GLN A 340 -19.61 -10.44 -44.56
C GLN A 340 -19.75 -11.02 -43.16
N ILE A 341 -19.38 -12.29 -43.02
CA ILE A 341 -19.18 -12.94 -41.73
C ILE A 341 -17.69 -13.24 -41.60
N GLU A 342 -17.06 -12.72 -40.55
CA GLU A 342 -15.66 -12.98 -40.25
C GLU A 342 -15.54 -13.83 -38.98
N PHE A 343 -14.95 -15.01 -39.09
CA PHE A 343 -14.50 -15.76 -37.91
C PHE A 343 -13.05 -15.39 -37.64
N THR A 344 -12.81 -14.69 -36.53
CA THR A 344 -11.49 -14.19 -36.12
C THR A 344 -10.98 -14.90 -34.88
N HIS A 345 -9.70 -15.26 -34.92
CA HIS A 345 -8.94 -15.80 -33.80
C HIS A 345 -7.88 -14.79 -33.42
N PHE A 346 -7.82 -14.46 -32.13
CA PHE A 346 -6.83 -13.53 -31.60
C PHE A 346 -5.71 -14.28 -30.89
N PRO A 347 -4.46 -13.82 -31.03
CA PRO A 347 -3.39 -14.23 -30.14
C PRO A 347 -3.85 -14.07 -28.69
N GLN A 348 -3.49 -15.03 -27.84
CA GLN A 348 -3.81 -15.04 -26.40
C GLN A 348 -5.28 -15.35 -26.03
N ILE A 349 -6.20 -15.49 -27.00
CA ILE A 349 -7.61 -15.78 -26.74
C ILE A 349 -8.02 -17.07 -27.43
N ALA A 350 -8.43 -18.08 -26.65
CA ALA A 350 -8.91 -19.35 -27.19
C ALA A 350 -10.43 -19.32 -27.39
N SER A 351 -10.89 -18.47 -28.31
CA SER A 351 -12.31 -18.29 -28.63
C SER A 351 -12.51 -17.90 -30.09
N ILE A 352 -13.62 -18.36 -30.67
CA ILE A 352 -14.05 -17.95 -32.00
C ILE A 352 -14.77 -16.61 -31.86
N VAL A 353 -14.17 -15.53 -32.35
CA VAL A 353 -14.82 -14.22 -32.37
C VAL A 353 -15.44 -14.00 -33.73
N THR A 354 -16.76 -14.02 -33.77
CA THR A 354 -17.52 -13.86 -35.02
C THR A 354 -17.94 -12.41 -35.18
N TYR A 355 -17.58 -11.79 -36.31
CA TYR A 355 -18.03 -10.46 -36.68
C TYR A 355 -19.06 -10.52 -37.82
N LEU A 356 -20.08 -9.69 -37.68
CA LEU A 356 -21.11 -9.39 -38.65
C LEU A 356 -20.73 -8.03 -39.27
N VAL A 357 -20.47 -8.01 -40.57
CA VAL A 357 -20.03 -6.79 -41.28
C VAL A 357 -21.07 -6.44 -42.33
N GLU A 358 -21.73 -5.31 -42.19
CA GLU A 358 -22.71 -4.77 -43.17
C GLU A 358 -22.28 -3.36 -43.56
N GLU A 359 -22.04 -3.15 -44.86
CA GLU A 359 -21.54 -1.88 -45.42
C GLU A 359 -20.28 -1.34 -44.71
N THR A 360 -20.43 -0.47 -43.72
CA THR A 360 -19.35 0.11 -42.91
C THR A 360 -19.41 -0.28 -41.42
N GLU A 361 -20.48 -0.95 -40.99
CA GLU A 361 -20.66 -1.36 -39.61
C GLU A 361 -20.07 -2.75 -39.39
N LYS A 362 -19.17 -2.86 -38.42
CA LYS A 362 -18.59 -4.12 -37.96
C LYS A 362 -18.99 -4.34 -36.51
N ARG A 363 -19.74 -5.41 -36.27
CA ARG A 363 -20.27 -5.73 -34.94
C ARG A 363 -19.99 -7.18 -34.59
N SER A 364 -19.70 -7.48 -33.32
CA SER A 364 -19.54 -8.88 -32.92
C SER A 364 -20.89 -9.59 -32.80
N LEU A 365 -20.94 -10.88 -33.11
CA LEU A 365 -22.11 -11.72 -32.88
C LEU A 365 -22.49 -11.74 -31.39
N GLN A 366 -21.50 -11.67 -30.49
CA GLN A 366 -21.76 -11.57 -29.06
C GLN A 366 -22.57 -10.31 -28.71
N ASP A 367 -22.18 -9.15 -29.25
CA ASP A 367 -22.90 -7.90 -29.02
C ASP A 367 -24.33 -7.99 -29.58
N PHE A 368 -24.49 -8.58 -30.77
CA PHE A 368 -25.81 -8.86 -31.35
C PHE A 368 -26.71 -9.65 -30.40
N LEU A 369 -26.18 -10.74 -29.85
CA LEU A 369 -26.92 -11.61 -28.94
C LEU A 369 -27.27 -10.92 -27.61
N VAL A 370 -26.40 -10.04 -27.10
CA VAL A 370 -26.67 -9.28 -25.87
C VAL A 370 -27.84 -8.31 -26.05
N GLU A 371 -27.93 -7.61 -27.17
CA GLU A 371 -29.07 -6.73 -27.46
C GLU A 371 -30.38 -7.49 -27.65
N HIS A 372 -30.31 -8.73 -28.15
CA HIS A 372 -31.47 -9.58 -28.39
C HIS A 372 -31.70 -10.59 -27.26
N ARG A 373 -31.09 -10.40 -26.09
CA ARG A 373 -31.10 -11.40 -25.00
C ARG A 373 -32.50 -11.86 -24.59
N ASP A 374 -33.50 -10.99 -24.69
CA ASP A 374 -34.86 -11.25 -24.23
C ASP A 374 -35.65 -12.14 -25.22
N THR A 375 -35.14 -12.32 -26.44
CA THR A 375 -35.74 -13.18 -27.48
C THR A 375 -34.94 -14.46 -27.73
N LEU A 376 -33.81 -14.64 -27.06
CA LEU A 376 -33.00 -15.85 -27.16
C LEU A 376 -33.64 -17.01 -26.41
N PRO A 377 -33.54 -18.25 -26.93
CA PRO A 377 -34.07 -19.45 -26.26
C PRO A 377 -33.19 -19.90 -25.07
N VAL A 378 -32.08 -19.21 -24.81
CA VAL A 378 -31.07 -19.57 -23.81
C VAL A 378 -30.50 -18.31 -23.15
N ASP A 379 -30.02 -18.43 -21.92
CA ASP A 379 -29.37 -17.32 -21.21
C ASP A 379 -27.99 -17.03 -21.84
N ILE A 380 -27.84 -15.83 -22.41
CA ILE A 380 -26.61 -15.39 -23.07
C ILE A 380 -25.36 -15.45 -22.19
N ARG A 381 -25.51 -15.39 -20.86
CA ARG A 381 -24.40 -15.49 -19.91
C ARG A 381 -23.82 -16.89 -19.81
N THR A 382 -24.54 -17.90 -20.29
CA THR A 382 -24.11 -19.30 -20.30
C THR A 382 -23.46 -19.72 -21.60
N ILE A 383 -23.44 -18.83 -22.61
CA ILE A 383 -22.87 -19.10 -23.92
C ILE A 383 -21.39 -18.72 -23.91
N HIS A 384 -20.57 -19.69 -24.31
CA HIS A 384 -19.14 -19.48 -24.52
C HIS A 384 -18.74 -20.03 -25.88
N PHE A 385 -18.00 -19.21 -26.64
CA PHE A 385 -17.38 -19.59 -27.92
C PHE A 385 -15.92 -20.02 -27.75
N SER A 386 -15.52 -20.27 -26.50
CA SER A 386 -14.16 -20.65 -26.14
C SER A 386 -13.94 -22.16 -26.20
N PHE A 387 -12.72 -22.56 -26.53
CA PHE A 387 -12.35 -23.95 -26.74
C PHE A 387 -11.00 -24.26 -26.10
N GLN A 388 -10.81 -25.52 -25.70
CA GLN A 388 -9.50 -26.02 -25.26
C GLN A 388 -8.87 -26.99 -26.26
N ASN A 389 -9.67 -27.74 -27.00
CA ASN A 389 -9.24 -28.80 -27.88
C ASN A 389 -10.10 -28.82 -29.15
N ARG A 390 -9.74 -29.70 -30.08
CA ARG A 390 -10.44 -29.84 -31.36
C ARG A 390 -11.96 -30.10 -31.19
N ASP A 391 -12.35 -30.98 -30.26
CA ASP A 391 -13.76 -31.33 -30.06
C ASP A 391 -14.56 -30.16 -29.48
N GLU A 392 -13.98 -29.41 -28.54
CA GLU A 392 -14.60 -28.21 -28.00
C GLU A 392 -14.70 -27.10 -29.05
N PHE A 393 -13.74 -27.02 -29.98
CA PHE A 393 -13.82 -26.08 -31.10
C PHE A 393 -14.97 -26.41 -32.04
N VAL A 394 -15.17 -27.69 -32.37
CA VAL A 394 -16.33 -28.16 -33.14
C VAL A 394 -17.62 -27.72 -32.46
N GLN A 395 -17.75 -27.95 -31.15
CA GLN A 395 -18.94 -27.51 -30.39
C GLN A 395 -19.09 -25.99 -30.39
N ALA A 396 -18.00 -25.23 -30.31
CA ALA A 396 -18.04 -23.76 -30.37
C ALA A 396 -18.50 -23.28 -31.76
N LEU A 397 -18.06 -23.92 -32.85
CA LEU A 397 -18.54 -23.65 -34.20
C LEU A 397 -20.02 -23.98 -34.35
N GLU A 398 -20.48 -25.15 -33.91
CA GLU A 398 -21.89 -25.53 -33.96
C GLU A 398 -22.78 -24.50 -33.24
N ARG A 399 -22.38 -24.10 -32.02
CA ARG A 399 -23.08 -23.03 -31.29
C ARG A 399 -23.07 -21.72 -32.07
N THR A 400 -21.95 -21.36 -32.67
CA THR A 400 -21.84 -20.15 -33.51
C THR A 400 -22.82 -20.21 -34.67
N PHE A 401 -22.93 -21.36 -35.33
CA PHE A 401 -23.87 -21.57 -36.42
C PHE A 401 -25.31 -21.45 -35.96
N ASP A 402 -25.69 -22.02 -34.82
CA ASP A 402 -27.04 -21.89 -34.27
C ASP A 402 -27.43 -20.42 -34.07
N PHE A 403 -26.51 -19.59 -33.55
CA PHE A 403 -26.74 -18.16 -33.38
C PHE A 403 -26.71 -17.38 -34.70
N LEU A 404 -25.90 -17.79 -35.68
CA LEU A 404 -25.96 -17.23 -37.03
C LEU A 404 -27.27 -17.56 -37.73
N ARG A 405 -27.84 -18.78 -37.54
CA ARG A 405 -29.18 -19.11 -38.05
C ARG A 405 -30.24 -18.21 -37.44
N PHE A 406 -30.15 -17.94 -36.13
CA PHE A 406 -31.04 -17.01 -35.45
C PHE A 406 -30.91 -15.60 -36.04
N TYR A 407 -29.68 -15.10 -36.21
CA TYR A 407 -29.40 -13.81 -36.83
C TYR A 407 -29.98 -13.71 -38.25
N PHE A 408 -29.72 -14.69 -39.12
CA PHE A 408 -30.22 -14.68 -40.50
C PHE A 408 -31.75 -14.74 -40.57
N LYS A 409 -32.42 -15.44 -39.65
CA LYS A 409 -33.88 -15.44 -39.56
C LYS A 409 -34.45 -14.08 -39.21
N GLN A 410 -33.82 -13.34 -38.30
CA GLN A 410 -34.24 -11.98 -37.95
C GLN A 410 -34.12 -11.05 -39.17
N LYS A 411 -32.98 -11.11 -39.88
CA LYS A 411 -32.74 -10.30 -41.09
C LYS A 411 -33.62 -10.65 -42.30
N GLN A 412 -34.27 -11.82 -42.30
CA GLN A 412 -35.27 -12.17 -43.33
C GLN A 412 -36.69 -11.73 -42.95
N ALA A 413 -36.93 -11.42 -41.67
CA ALA A 413 -38.21 -10.94 -41.16
C ALA A 413 -38.34 -9.40 -41.22
N ASP A 414 -37.20 -8.70 -41.17
CA ASP A 414 -37.04 -7.28 -41.50
C ASP A 414 -36.96 -7.04 -43.02
#